data_AF-A0A6N6MF88-F1
#
_entry.id   AF-A0A6N6MF88-F1
#
_cell.length_a   1.000
_cell.length_b   1.000
_cell.length_c   1.000
_cell.angle_alpha   90.00
_cell.angle_beta   90.00
_cell.angle_gamma   90.00
#
_symmetry.space_group_name_H-M   'P 1'
#
loop_
_entity.id
_entity.type
_entity.pdbx_description
1 polymer ?
#
loop_
_entity_poly.entity_id
_entity_poly.type
_entity_poly.pdbx_seq_one_letter_code
_entity_poly.pdbx_strand_id
1 'polypeptide(L)'
;MVKYAAGDSFAGVTAGANNFDSITAFATGTDKIDLSSFGFTGASVASVRTNATTGVNATTGEVAAAQASNFFGAGGDQRAVATVTTAGGDTFVYVDANKDGSFQAGTDLAVKLVATAAPALADFTFTA
;
A
#
# COMPACT_ATOMS: atom_id res chain seq x y z
N MET A 1 6.95 -34.07 7.01
CA MET A 1 7.04 -32.87 6.15
C MET A 1 5.64 -32.32 6.00
N VAL A 2 5.36 -31.14 6.55
CA VAL A 2 4.03 -30.52 6.42
C VAL A 2 3.91 -30.02 4.98
N LYS A 3 2.91 -30.51 4.25
CA LYS A 3 2.57 -30.02 2.92
C LYS A 3 1.50 -28.96 3.10
N TYR A 4 1.83 -27.72 2.78
CA TYR A 4 0.84 -26.65 2.69
C TYR A 4 0.25 -26.70 1.27
N ALA A 5 -1.04 -27.01 1.17
CA ALA A 5 -1.79 -26.96 -0.08
C ALA A 5 -2.11 -25.51 -0.45
N ALA A 6 -2.56 -25.25 -1.68
CA ALA A 6 -2.97 -23.90 -2.10
C ALA A 6 -4.12 -23.31 -1.23
N GLY A 7 -4.92 -24.17 -0.58
CA GLY A 7 -5.93 -23.77 0.40
C GLY A 7 -5.37 -23.37 1.78
N ASP A 8 -4.09 -23.62 2.03
CA ASP A 8 -3.39 -23.27 3.26
C ASP A 8 -2.65 -21.93 3.14
N SER A 9 -2.93 -21.15 2.09
CA SER A 9 -2.46 -19.77 1.94
C SER A 9 -2.90 -18.85 3.09
N PHE A 10 -3.85 -19.31 3.91
CA PHE A 10 -4.30 -18.64 5.14
C PHE A 10 -3.71 -19.25 6.42
N ALA A 11 -2.95 -20.34 6.35
CA ALA A 11 -2.34 -20.96 7.52
C ALA A 11 -1.20 -20.06 8.06
N GLY A 12 -1.40 -19.50 9.25
CA GLY A 12 -0.46 -18.54 9.87
C GLY A 12 -0.85 -17.07 9.67
N VAL A 13 -1.98 -16.79 8.99
CA VAL A 13 -2.52 -15.43 8.86
C VAL A 13 -3.17 -15.01 10.17
N THR A 14 -2.70 -13.89 10.72
CA THR A 14 -3.38 -13.21 11.84
C THR A 14 -4.48 -12.34 11.26
N ALA A 15 -5.72 -12.50 11.70
CA ALA A 15 -6.81 -11.62 11.29
C ALA A 15 -6.45 -10.16 11.62
N GLY A 16 -6.49 -9.27 10.62
CA GLY A 16 -6.05 -7.88 10.72
C GLY A 16 -4.66 -7.61 10.13
N ALA A 17 -3.77 -8.60 10.06
CA ALA A 17 -2.52 -8.43 9.31
C ALA A 17 -2.80 -8.38 7.81
N ASN A 18 -2.25 -7.39 7.12
CA ASN A 18 -2.23 -7.41 5.66
C ASN A 18 -1.29 -8.55 5.23
N ASN A 19 -1.71 -9.36 4.26
CA ASN A 19 -0.76 -10.19 3.53
C ASN A 19 -0.08 -9.26 2.53
N PHE A 20 1.12 -8.79 2.87
CA PHE A 20 1.89 -7.87 2.03
C PHE A 20 3.24 -8.47 1.69
N ASP A 21 3.73 -8.13 0.51
CA ASP A 21 5.11 -8.38 0.13
C ASP A 21 6.03 -7.32 0.76
N SER A 22 7.27 -7.73 1.04
CA SER A 22 8.33 -6.83 1.50
C SER A 22 9.43 -6.74 0.45
N ILE A 23 9.75 -5.53 0.04
CA ILE A 23 10.81 -5.21 -0.91
C ILE A 23 11.97 -4.60 -0.12
N THR A 24 13.13 -5.24 -0.20
CA THR A 24 14.38 -4.69 0.33
C THR A 24 15.14 -3.92 -0.75
N ALA A 25 15.88 -2.89 -0.34
CA ALA A 25 16.77 -2.14 -1.22
C ALA A 25 16.07 -1.41 -2.40
N PHE A 26 14.80 -1.02 -2.23
CA PHE A 26 14.15 -0.10 -3.17
C PHE A 26 14.85 1.26 -3.14
N ALA A 27 15.31 1.74 -4.29
CA ALA A 27 16.01 3.00 -4.47
C ALA A 27 15.08 4.06 -5.07
N THR A 28 14.53 4.94 -4.22
CA THR A 28 13.71 6.09 -4.65
C THR A 28 14.41 6.93 -5.71
N GLY A 29 13.67 7.39 -6.73
CA GLY A 29 14.19 8.13 -7.88
C GLY A 29 14.76 7.23 -8.99
N THR A 30 15.12 5.98 -8.68
CA THR A 30 15.70 5.02 -9.65
C THR A 30 14.71 3.92 -9.98
N ASP A 31 14.25 3.20 -8.95
CA ASP A 31 13.31 2.09 -9.10
C ASP A 31 11.89 2.59 -9.31
N LYS A 32 11.05 1.74 -9.91
CA LYS A 32 9.65 2.02 -10.21
C LYS A 32 8.73 0.92 -9.70
N ILE A 33 7.59 1.32 -9.18
CA ILE A 33 6.44 0.45 -8.91
C ILE A 33 5.45 0.65 -10.05
N ASP A 34 5.26 -0.40 -10.86
CA ASP A 34 4.33 -0.37 -11.97
C ASP A 34 2.91 -0.72 -11.51
N LEU A 35 2.00 0.25 -11.66
CA LEU A 35 0.59 0.19 -11.32
C LEU A 35 -0.29 0.36 -12.58
N SER A 36 0.29 0.30 -13.77
CA SER A 36 -0.42 0.53 -15.04
C SER A 36 -1.60 -0.43 -15.27
N SER A 37 -1.49 -1.65 -14.76
CA SER A 37 -2.53 -2.68 -14.85
C SER A 37 -3.82 -2.31 -14.11
N PHE A 38 -3.75 -1.42 -13.10
CA PHE A 38 -4.92 -0.98 -12.34
C PHE A 38 -5.73 0.11 -13.04
N GLY A 39 -5.20 0.73 -14.11
CA GLY A 39 -5.93 1.70 -14.93
C GLY A 39 -6.30 3.00 -14.19
N PHE A 40 -5.45 3.48 -13.29
CA PHE A 40 -5.65 4.75 -12.61
C PHE A 40 -5.52 5.93 -13.57
N THR A 41 -6.41 6.92 -13.44
CA THR A 41 -6.41 8.13 -14.29
C THR A 41 -6.88 9.37 -13.52
N GLY A 42 -6.76 10.54 -14.14
CA GLY A 42 -7.28 11.80 -13.61
C GLY A 42 -6.61 12.24 -12.30
N ALA A 43 -7.40 12.77 -11.37
CA ALA A 43 -6.89 13.29 -10.10
C ALA A 43 -6.20 12.23 -9.22
N SER A 44 -6.53 10.95 -9.40
CA SER A 44 -5.97 9.86 -8.59
C SER A 44 -4.45 9.68 -8.78
N VAL A 45 -3.93 10.05 -9.95
CA VAL A 45 -2.49 9.95 -10.29
C VAL A 45 -1.76 11.29 -10.25
N ALA A 46 -2.42 12.36 -9.80
CA ALA A 46 -1.84 13.70 -9.77
C ALA A 46 -0.83 13.89 -8.64
N SER A 47 -0.92 13.09 -7.57
CA SER A 47 0.04 13.04 -6.48
C SER A 47 -0.03 11.72 -5.72
N VAL A 48 0.95 11.48 -4.86
CA VAL A 48 0.92 10.41 -3.85
C VAL A 48 0.46 11.02 -2.54
N ARG A 49 -0.48 10.37 -1.84
CA ARG A 49 -0.85 10.78 -0.49
C ARG A 49 0.22 10.30 0.48
N THR A 50 0.95 11.22 1.10
CA THR A 50 2.01 10.87 2.06
C THR A 50 1.51 10.96 3.49
N ASN A 51 1.99 10.05 4.34
CA ASN A 51 1.65 9.96 5.76
C ASN A 51 0.14 9.90 6.02
N ALA A 52 -0.56 9.01 5.30
CA ALA A 52 -2.01 8.99 5.23
C ALA A 52 -2.74 8.87 6.59
N THR A 53 -2.09 8.31 7.64
CA THR A 53 -2.56 8.33 9.04
C THR A 53 -1.50 7.77 10.00
N THR A 54 -1.69 7.97 11.31
CA THR A 54 -0.93 7.32 12.40
C THR A 54 -1.50 5.96 12.81
N GLY A 55 -2.64 5.54 12.25
CA GLY A 55 -3.34 4.29 12.59
C GLY A 55 -2.86 3.04 11.86
N VAL A 56 -1.65 3.05 11.32
CA VAL A 56 -1.03 1.87 10.69
C VAL A 56 -0.14 1.14 11.68
N ASN A 57 -0.33 -0.17 11.84
CA ASN A 57 0.58 -1.02 12.59
C ASN A 57 1.90 -1.17 11.81
N ALA A 58 2.99 -0.63 12.35
CA ALA A 58 4.31 -0.64 11.70
C ALA A 58 4.90 -2.04 11.45
N THR A 59 4.40 -3.07 12.15
CA THR A 59 4.87 -4.46 11.97
C THR A 59 4.06 -5.18 10.90
N THR A 60 2.73 -5.02 10.93
CA THR A 60 1.80 -5.82 10.12
C THR A 60 1.17 -5.04 8.96
N GLY A 61 1.49 -3.75 8.81
CA GLY A 61 0.87 -2.87 7.82
C GLY A 61 -0.64 -2.72 7.99
N GLU A 62 -1.23 -3.23 9.08
CA GLU A 62 -2.67 -3.19 9.35
C GLU A 62 -3.13 -1.75 9.48
N VAL A 63 -4.16 -1.37 8.71
CA VAL A 63 -4.85 -0.09 8.86
C VAL A 63 -5.99 -0.31 9.86
N ALA A 64 -5.96 0.40 10.99
CA ALA A 64 -7.03 0.33 11.98
C ALA A 64 -8.39 0.66 11.34
N ALA A 65 -9.43 -0.13 11.65
CA ALA A 65 -10.75 0.00 11.00
C ALA A 65 -11.34 1.43 11.06
N ALA A 66 -11.12 2.16 12.16
CA ALA A 66 -11.56 3.54 12.32
C ALA A 66 -10.87 4.54 11.37
N GLN A 67 -9.77 4.14 10.73
CA GLN A 67 -8.93 4.95 9.84
C GLN A 67 -8.96 4.47 8.38
N ALA A 68 -9.69 3.37 8.12
CA ALA A 68 -9.77 2.79 6.79
C ALA A 68 -10.58 3.66 5.81
N SER A 69 -11.60 4.39 6.30
CA SER A 69 -12.41 5.27 5.45
C SER A 69 -11.61 6.50 5.01
N ASN A 70 -11.71 6.86 3.72
CA ASN A 70 -10.99 7.99 3.12
C ASN A 70 -9.46 7.90 3.31
N PHE A 71 -8.92 6.68 3.47
CA PHE A 71 -7.49 6.45 3.66
C PHE A 71 -6.67 7.02 2.51
N PHE A 72 -7.20 6.93 1.29
CA PHE A 72 -6.56 7.39 0.07
C PHE A 72 -6.86 8.85 -0.29
N GLY A 73 -7.84 9.46 0.38
CA GLY A 73 -8.30 10.84 0.14
C GLY A 73 -9.80 10.93 0.32
N ALA A 74 -10.35 12.14 0.20
CA ALA A 74 -11.79 12.35 0.17
C ALA A 74 -12.16 13.24 -1.01
N GLY A 75 -13.32 12.99 -1.63
CA GLY A 75 -13.79 13.79 -2.77
C GLY A 75 -12.77 13.84 -3.91
N GLY A 76 -12.44 15.03 -4.39
CA GLY A 76 -11.45 15.25 -5.46
C GLY A 76 -10.00 14.96 -5.06
N ASP A 77 -9.74 14.72 -3.77
CA ASP A 77 -8.40 14.44 -3.23
C ASP A 77 -8.06 12.95 -3.08
N GLN A 78 -8.92 12.04 -3.56
CA GLN A 78 -8.59 10.62 -3.63
C GLN A 78 -7.38 10.38 -4.53
N ARG A 79 -6.39 9.63 -4.02
CA ARG A 79 -5.17 9.24 -4.72
C ARG A 79 -5.09 7.74 -4.88
N ALA A 80 -4.52 7.29 -5.99
CA ALA A 80 -4.28 5.88 -6.24
C ALA A 80 -3.35 5.25 -5.20
N VAL A 81 -2.43 6.05 -4.64
CA VAL A 81 -1.38 5.59 -3.73
C VAL A 81 -1.38 6.42 -2.46
N ALA A 82 -1.31 5.73 -1.33
CA ALA A 82 -1.05 6.29 -0.02
C ALA A 82 0.20 5.64 0.60
N THR A 83 1.05 6.44 1.26
CA THR A 83 2.25 5.94 1.94
C THR A 83 2.23 6.27 3.42
N VAL A 84 2.80 5.37 4.23
CA VAL A 84 3.02 5.59 5.67
C VAL A 84 4.43 5.14 6.03
N THR A 85 5.27 6.09 6.44
CA THR A 85 6.62 5.78 6.92
C THR A 85 6.57 5.53 8.42
N THR A 86 7.06 4.38 8.82
CA THR A 86 7.11 3.95 10.22
C THR A 86 8.27 4.60 10.96
N ALA A 87 8.22 4.61 12.29
CA ALA A 87 9.35 5.09 13.11
C ALA A 87 10.64 4.27 12.93
N GLY A 88 10.54 3.02 12.46
CA GLY A 88 11.67 2.16 12.15
C GLY A 88 12.34 2.48 10.80
N GLY A 89 11.79 3.40 10.01
CA GLY A 89 12.33 3.78 8.70
C GLY A 89 11.81 2.93 7.53
N ASP A 90 10.96 1.94 7.78
CA ASP A 90 10.23 1.24 6.72
C ASP A 90 9.07 2.10 6.21
N THR A 91 8.77 2.04 4.92
CA THR A 91 7.57 2.67 4.34
C THR A 91 6.59 1.60 3.87
N PHE A 92 5.34 1.69 4.30
CA PHE A 92 4.23 1.00 3.66
C PHE A 92 3.69 1.82 2.50
N VAL A 93 3.48 1.16 1.37
CA VAL A 93 2.81 1.68 0.17
C VAL A 93 1.49 0.93 0.03
N TYR A 94 0.41 1.69 0.02
CA TYR A 94 -0.95 1.19 -0.17
C TYR A 94 -1.46 1.65 -1.53
N VAL A 95 -2.23 0.80 -2.21
CA VAL A 95 -2.82 1.09 -3.52
C VAL A 95 -4.33 0.84 -3.46
N ASP A 96 -5.11 1.86 -3.82
CA ASP A 96 -6.58 1.86 -3.90
C ASP A 96 -7.05 1.11 -5.15
N ALA A 97 -6.78 -0.19 -5.21
CA ALA A 97 -6.97 -0.96 -6.43
C ALA A 97 -8.43 -0.98 -6.89
N ASN A 98 -9.37 -0.94 -5.93
CA ASN A 98 -10.81 -0.91 -6.19
C ASN A 98 -11.37 0.51 -6.47
N LYS A 99 -10.60 1.57 -6.18
CA LYS A 99 -10.90 2.98 -6.49
C LYS A 99 -12.06 3.55 -5.68
N ASP A 100 -12.21 3.14 -4.43
CA ASP A 100 -13.29 3.60 -3.56
C ASP A 100 -12.85 4.59 -2.47
N GLY A 101 -11.56 4.92 -2.43
CA GLY A 101 -10.98 5.91 -1.53
C GLY A 101 -10.72 5.41 -0.11
N SER A 102 -11.15 4.20 0.23
CA SER A 102 -10.96 3.56 1.53
C SER A 102 -10.00 2.39 1.40
N PHE A 103 -9.34 2.01 2.51
CA PHE A 103 -8.49 0.82 2.50
C PHE A 103 -9.26 -0.42 2.95
N GLN A 104 -9.30 -1.48 2.13
CA GLN A 104 -9.71 -2.81 2.54
C GLN A 104 -8.72 -3.89 2.10
N ALA A 105 -8.21 -4.66 3.06
CA ALA A 105 -7.18 -5.69 2.87
C ALA A 105 -7.50 -6.76 1.79
N GLY A 106 -8.77 -6.97 1.45
CA GLY A 106 -9.20 -7.95 0.46
C GLY A 106 -9.32 -7.42 -0.97
N THR A 107 -9.33 -6.10 -1.15
CA THR A 107 -9.56 -5.45 -2.46
C THR A 107 -8.47 -4.46 -2.82
N ASP A 108 -7.68 -4.02 -1.85
CA ASP A 108 -6.54 -3.14 -2.02
C ASP A 108 -5.23 -3.86 -1.76
N LEU A 109 -4.15 -3.22 -2.21
CA LEU A 109 -2.80 -3.72 -2.03
C LEU A 109 -2.07 -2.96 -0.93
N ALA A 110 -1.25 -3.69 -0.18
CA ALA A 110 -0.21 -3.14 0.68
C ALA A 110 1.13 -3.81 0.33
N VAL A 111 2.20 -3.00 0.29
CA VAL A 111 3.58 -3.45 0.10
C VAL A 111 4.46 -2.72 1.10
N LYS A 112 5.46 -3.40 1.66
CA LYS A 112 6.45 -2.80 2.56
C LYS A 112 7.76 -2.57 1.83
N LEU A 113 8.29 -1.35 1.90
CA LEU A 113 9.65 -1.00 1.49
C LEU A 113 10.53 -0.93 2.73
N VAL A 114 11.52 -1.82 2.82
CA VAL A 114 12.34 -1.97 4.02
C VAL A 114 13.44 -0.92 4.05
N ALA A 115 13.51 -0.15 5.14
CA ALA A 115 14.47 0.93 5.37
C ALA A 115 14.54 1.94 4.21
N THR A 116 13.39 2.23 3.60
CA THR A 116 13.27 3.13 2.44
C THR A 116 12.39 4.31 2.83
N ALA A 117 12.79 5.53 2.44
CA ALA A 117 11.95 6.71 2.60
C ALA A 117 10.71 6.64 1.69
N ALA A 118 9.71 7.48 1.94
CA ALA A 118 8.51 7.51 1.11
C ALA A 118 8.82 7.77 -0.38
N PRO A 119 8.42 6.87 -1.30
CA PRO A 119 8.58 7.10 -2.73
C PRO A 119 7.79 8.33 -3.20
N ALA A 120 8.33 9.04 -4.20
CA ALA A 120 7.67 10.18 -4.81
C ALA A 120 6.74 9.73 -5.96
N LEU A 121 5.92 10.63 -6.49
CA LEU A 121 5.04 10.33 -7.63
C LEU A 121 5.81 9.75 -8.83
N ALA A 122 7.02 10.24 -9.07
CA ALA A 122 7.87 9.78 -10.16
C ALA A 122 8.34 8.32 -10.01
N ASP A 123 8.18 7.72 -8.83
CA ASP A 123 8.53 6.32 -8.56
C ASP A 123 7.41 5.34 -8.90
N PHE A 124 6.30 5.84 -9.45
CA PHE A 124 5.16 5.05 -9.88
C PHE A 124 4.89 5.19 -11.37
N THR A 125 4.57 4.08 -12.02
CA THR A 125 4.11 4.06 -13.41
C THR A 125 2.62 3.77 -13.42
N PHE A 126 1.80 4.67 -13.98
CA PHE A 126 0.33 4.50 -14.05
C PHE A 126 -0.18 4.18 -15.46
N THR A 127 0.69 4.27 -16.46
CA THR A 127 0.40 3.98 -17.87
C THR A 127 1.51 3.14 -18.44
N ALA A 128 1.15 2.16 -19.28
CA ALA A 128 2.11 1.34 -20.01
C ALA A 128 2.90 2.13 -21.05
#